data_AF-A0A7M1QXS5-F1
#
_entry.id   AF-A0A7M1QXS5-F1
#
_cell.length_a   1.000
_cell.length_b   1.000
_cell.length_c   1.000
_cell.angle_alpha   90.00
_cell.angle_beta   90.00
_cell.angle_gamma   90.00
#
_symmetry.space_group_name_H-M   'P 1'
#
loop_
_entity.id
_entity.type
_entity.pdbx_description
1 polymer ?
#
loop_
_entity_poly.entity_id
_entity_poly.type
_entity_poly.pdbx_seq_one_letter_code
_entity_poly.pdbx_strand_id
1 'polypeptide(L)'
;MALIKNPVGAAAKAPESLHDISALMRNAKANVRVHTPYLIADQRMYDVLAGAAAQVPTTIFTNSPFNNANVIGAGAFIIQKNKIKKLSADVLLSSKARSYHGKVFTIDDKLIGVGSFNWDMRSAYINSEVMLVERGREFFAANVGKLDFYEADAYQLQRQPDAGTVLSAVKDAGAAVKGAGAQAANRINHAIYSKTALLTLIVTTLYPFRFLF
;
A
#
# COMPACT_ATOMS: atom_id res chain seq x y z
N MET A 1 -0.86 3.24 24.50
CA MET A 1 -0.55 4.35 23.59
C MET A 1 0.94 4.67 23.50
N ALA A 2 1.46 4.84 22.29
CA ALA A 2 2.81 5.33 21.99
C ALA A 2 2.78 6.24 20.74
N LEU A 3 3.76 7.14 20.61
CA LEU A 3 3.97 7.95 19.41
C LEU A 3 5.25 7.49 18.71
N ILE A 4 5.13 7.18 17.43
CA ILE A 4 6.26 7.01 16.51
C ILE A 4 6.35 8.29 15.68
N LYS A 5 7.55 8.84 15.49
CA LYS A 5 7.72 10.05 14.69
C LYS A 5 9.07 10.08 13.99
N ASN A 6 9.14 10.84 12.90
CA ASN A 6 10.43 11.23 12.33
C ASN A 6 10.97 12.48 13.04
N PRO A 7 12.28 12.75 12.89
CA PRO A 7 12.84 14.05 13.25
C PRO A 7 12.12 15.21 12.55
N VAL A 8 12.09 16.37 13.20
CA VAL A 8 11.56 17.61 12.61
C VAL A 8 12.64 18.33 11.79
N GLY A 9 12.25 19.04 10.73
CA GLY A 9 13.18 19.79 9.87
C GLY A 9 12.92 19.58 8.37
N ALA A 10 13.68 20.26 7.51
CA ALA A 10 13.50 20.22 6.05
C ALA A 10 14.60 19.45 5.28
N ALA A 11 15.72 19.13 5.93
CA ALA A 11 16.78 18.31 5.35
C ALA A 11 16.40 16.82 5.29
N ALA A 12 17.20 16.02 4.59
CA ALA A 12 17.08 14.55 4.63
C ALA A 12 17.34 14.02 6.06
N LYS A 13 16.62 12.96 6.44
CA LYS A 13 16.56 12.46 7.82
C LYS A 13 16.74 10.96 7.88
N ALA A 14 17.15 10.49 9.07
CA ALA A 14 17.03 9.08 9.41
C ALA A 14 15.54 8.66 9.41
N PRO A 15 15.19 7.50 8.83
CA PRO A 15 13.80 7.06 8.72
C PRO A 15 13.34 6.38 10.02
N GLU A 16 13.26 7.14 11.11
CA GLU A 16 12.93 6.63 12.45
C GLU A 16 11.53 5.99 12.47
N SER A 17 10.53 6.61 11.84
CA SER A 17 9.18 6.01 11.79
C SER A 17 9.18 4.67 11.07
N LEU A 18 9.90 4.56 9.95
CA LEU A 18 10.04 3.29 9.24
C LEU A 18 10.77 2.25 10.10
N HIS A 19 11.81 2.66 10.84
CA HIS A 19 12.56 1.78 11.73
C HIS A 19 11.66 1.20 12.82
N ASP A 20 10.89 2.04 13.51
CA ASP A 20 10.02 1.63 14.62
C ASP A 20 8.87 0.76 14.13
N ILE A 21 8.18 1.17 13.05
CA ILE A 21 7.12 0.38 12.43
C ILE A 21 7.66 -0.99 11.99
N SER A 22 8.86 -1.01 11.39
CA SER A 22 9.52 -2.25 10.98
C SER A 22 9.87 -3.15 12.18
N ALA A 23 10.30 -2.57 13.31
CA ALA A 23 10.55 -3.32 14.54
C ALA A 23 9.27 -3.96 15.09
N LEU A 24 8.14 -3.26 15.04
CA LEU A 24 6.84 -3.81 15.41
C LEU A 24 6.45 -4.96 14.47
N MET A 25 6.58 -4.78 13.15
CA MET A 25 6.25 -5.80 12.15
C MET A 25 7.10 -7.07 12.30
N ARG A 26 8.40 -6.95 12.61
CA ARG A 26 9.27 -8.12 12.88
C ARG A 26 8.82 -8.95 14.08
N ASN A 27 8.06 -8.37 14.99
CA ASN A 27 7.55 -9.05 16.18
C ASN A 27 6.12 -9.58 16.00
N ALA A 28 5.50 -9.39 14.83
CA ALA A 28 4.18 -9.92 14.51
C ALA A 28 4.16 -11.46 14.63
N LYS A 29 3.02 -12.00 15.07
CA LYS A 29 2.80 -13.44 15.31
C LYS A 29 1.59 -14.02 14.59
N ALA A 30 0.64 -13.18 14.17
CA ALA A 30 -0.61 -13.64 13.56
C ALA A 30 -0.88 -12.97 12.20
N ASN A 31 -0.79 -11.63 12.10
CA ASN A 31 -1.02 -10.93 10.84
C ASN A 31 -0.44 -9.51 10.86
N VAL A 32 -0.26 -8.95 9.66
CA VAL A 32 0.04 -7.53 9.45
C VAL A 32 -0.87 -6.98 8.35
N ARG A 33 -1.46 -5.80 8.54
CA ARG A 33 -2.11 -5.05 7.45
C ARG A 33 -1.49 -3.66 7.35
N VAL A 34 -1.26 -3.18 6.13
CA VAL A 34 -0.75 -1.85 5.83
C VAL A 34 -1.70 -1.18 4.85
N HIS A 35 -2.28 -0.05 5.23
CA HIS A 35 -3.07 0.82 4.38
C HIS A 35 -2.28 2.09 4.10
N THR A 36 -2.06 2.37 2.81
CA THR A 36 -1.35 3.58 2.34
C THR A 36 -2.04 4.12 1.09
N PRO A 37 -2.13 5.44 0.85
CA PRO A 37 -2.73 5.97 -0.37
C PRO A 37 -1.94 5.61 -1.65
N TYR A 38 -0.64 5.43 -1.53
CA TYR A 38 0.26 5.03 -2.61
C TYR A 38 1.49 4.29 -2.07
N LEU A 39 2.16 3.55 -2.95
CA LEU A 39 3.34 2.76 -2.64
C LEU A 39 4.52 3.24 -3.51
N ILE A 40 5.30 4.19 -3.01
CA ILE A 40 6.48 4.76 -3.69
C ILE A 40 7.71 4.39 -2.87
N ALA A 41 7.96 3.09 -2.78
CA ALA A 41 8.97 2.50 -1.90
C ALA A 41 10.35 2.40 -2.55
N ASP A 42 11.39 2.45 -1.71
CA ASP A 42 12.73 1.98 -2.05
C ASP A 42 12.92 0.49 -1.70
N GLN A 43 14.11 -0.05 -1.94
CA GLN A 43 14.40 -1.46 -1.68
C GLN A 43 14.22 -1.82 -0.20
N ARG A 44 14.71 -0.99 0.73
CA ARG A 44 14.59 -1.24 2.17
C ARG A 44 13.13 -1.35 2.60
N MET A 45 12.28 -0.45 2.09
CA MET A 45 10.85 -0.47 2.38
C MET A 45 10.15 -1.71 1.81
N TYR A 46 10.56 -2.20 0.64
CA TYR A 46 10.08 -3.49 0.12
C TYR A 46 10.56 -4.67 0.97
N ASP A 47 11.81 -4.65 1.44
CA ASP A 47 12.38 -5.70 2.29
C ASP A 47 11.63 -5.80 3.63
N VAL A 48 11.19 -4.67 4.20
CA VAL A 48 10.34 -4.67 5.41
C VAL A 48 9.01 -5.38 5.16
N LEU A 49 8.32 -5.06 4.06
CA LEU A 49 7.05 -5.71 3.71
C LEU A 49 7.25 -7.20 3.41
N ALA A 50 8.31 -7.56 2.66
CA ALA A 50 8.64 -8.93 2.34
C ALA A 50 8.99 -9.74 3.60
N GLY A 51 9.74 -9.15 4.53
CA GLY A 51 10.10 -9.78 5.81
C GLY A 51 8.90 -10.02 6.72
N ALA A 52 7.89 -9.12 6.72
CA ALA A 52 6.63 -9.35 7.40
C ALA A 52 5.85 -10.51 6.75
N ALA A 53 5.72 -10.47 5.42
CA ALA A 53 5.00 -11.47 4.64
C ALA A 53 5.63 -12.87 4.68
N ALA A 54 6.93 -12.97 4.93
CA ALA A 54 7.62 -14.23 5.13
C ALA A 54 7.33 -14.88 6.49
N GLN A 55 6.85 -14.11 7.47
CA GLN A 55 6.59 -14.58 8.83
C GLN A 55 5.10 -14.82 9.09
N VAL A 56 4.25 -13.88 8.67
CA VAL A 56 2.81 -13.91 8.93
C VAL A 56 2.03 -13.42 7.70
N PRO A 57 0.77 -13.84 7.53
CA PRO A 57 -0.14 -13.25 6.54
C PRO A 57 -0.06 -11.72 6.57
N THR A 58 0.27 -11.13 5.43
CA THR A 58 0.49 -9.69 5.30
C THR A 58 -0.34 -9.13 4.16
N THR A 59 -1.16 -8.11 4.45
CA THR A 59 -2.00 -7.43 3.47
C THR A 59 -1.55 -6.00 3.27
N ILE A 60 -1.43 -5.55 2.02
CA ILE A 60 -1.13 -4.18 1.64
C ILE A 60 -2.30 -3.63 0.85
N PHE A 61 -3.02 -2.67 1.42
CA PHE A 61 -4.11 -1.95 0.76
C PHE A 61 -3.63 -0.59 0.24
N THR A 62 -3.88 -0.32 -1.05
CA THR A 62 -3.57 0.96 -1.69
C THR A 62 -4.61 1.36 -2.72
N ASN A 63 -4.59 2.63 -3.16
CA ASN A 63 -5.38 3.03 -4.33
C ASN A 63 -4.93 2.27 -5.58
N SER A 64 -5.90 1.99 -6.46
CA SER A 64 -5.62 1.51 -7.82
C SER A 64 -5.12 2.67 -8.68
N PRO A 65 -4.42 2.41 -9.79
CA PRO A 65 -4.07 3.47 -10.74
C PRO A 65 -5.27 4.26 -11.31
N PHE A 66 -6.49 3.72 -11.20
CA PHE A 66 -7.71 4.39 -11.65
C PHE A 66 -8.21 5.45 -10.68
N ASN A 67 -8.18 5.19 -9.37
CA ASN A 67 -8.73 6.09 -8.35
C ASN A 67 -7.68 6.87 -7.56
N ASN A 68 -6.39 6.68 -7.88
CA ASN A 68 -5.31 7.39 -7.24
C ASN A 68 -5.25 8.85 -7.71
N ALA A 69 -5.44 9.79 -6.77
CA ALA A 69 -5.34 11.22 -7.04
C ALA A 69 -3.89 11.69 -7.29
N ASN A 70 -2.88 10.95 -6.80
CA ASN A 70 -1.47 11.25 -7.05
C ASN A 70 -1.01 10.52 -8.33
N VAL A 71 -0.80 11.29 -9.40
CA VAL A 71 -0.36 10.77 -10.71
C VAL A 71 1.01 10.09 -10.66
N ILE A 72 1.92 10.57 -9.80
CA ILE A 72 3.24 9.96 -9.59
C ILE A 72 3.09 8.65 -8.82
N GLY A 73 2.25 8.62 -7.78
CA GLY A 73 1.91 7.39 -7.06
C GLY A 73 1.28 6.33 -7.97
N ALA A 74 0.38 6.72 -8.86
CA ALA A 74 -0.22 5.82 -9.85
C ALA A 74 0.82 5.25 -10.82
N GLY A 75 1.70 6.09 -11.37
CA GLY A 75 2.73 5.63 -12.30
C GLY A 75 3.83 4.81 -11.62
N ALA A 76 4.23 5.17 -10.39
CA ALA A 76 5.18 4.39 -9.60
C ALA A 76 4.65 2.97 -9.36
N PHE A 77 3.36 2.82 -9.03
CA PHE A 77 2.73 1.51 -8.92
C PHE A 77 2.79 0.73 -10.25
N ILE A 78 2.46 1.37 -11.37
CA ILE A 78 2.50 0.70 -12.70
C ILE A 78 3.90 0.21 -13.04
N ILE A 79 4.94 1.03 -12.81
CA ILE A 79 6.34 0.68 -13.08
C ILE A 79 6.81 -0.43 -12.14
N GLN A 80 6.47 -0.34 -10.85
CA GLN A 80 6.95 -1.26 -9.84
C GLN A 80 6.06 -2.50 -9.65
N LYS A 81 4.97 -2.64 -10.43
CA LYS A 81 4.00 -3.72 -10.30
C LYS A 81 4.63 -5.11 -10.23
N ASN A 82 5.69 -5.36 -11.00
CA ASN A 82 6.36 -6.65 -11.03
C ASN A 82 7.16 -6.93 -9.75
N LYS A 83 7.71 -5.89 -9.10
CA LYS A 83 8.34 -6.01 -7.78
C LYS A 83 7.29 -6.26 -6.71
N ILE A 84 6.19 -5.50 -6.77
CA ILE A 84 5.07 -5.61 -5.84
C ILE A 84 4.45 -7.01 -5.88
N LYS A 85 4.24 -7.58 -7.08
CA LYS A 85 3.75 -8.96 -7.25
C LYS A 85 4.65 -10.04 -6.68
N LYS A 86 5.96 -9.77 -6.54
CA LYS A 86 6.93 -10.71 -5.96
C LYS A 86 6.95 -10.63 -4.44
N LEU A 87 6.28 -9.65 -3.82
CA LEU A 87 6.06 -9.67 -2.38
C LEU A 87 5.15 -10.88 -2.08
N SER A 88 5.52 -11.70 -1.11
CA SER A 88 4.64 -12.78 -0.62
C SER A 88 3.38 -12.27 0.09
N ALA A 89 3.20 -10.94 0.14
CA ALA A 89 2.04 -10.26 0.69
C ALA A 89 0.85 -10.24 -0.28
N ASP A 90 -0.36 -10.17 0.26
CA ASP A 90 -1.56 -9.90 -0.51
C ASP A 90 -1.70 -8.40 -0.75
N VAL A 91 -1.75 -7.99 -2.02
CA VAL A 91 -1.86 -6.58 -2.40
C VAL A 91 -3.27 -6.31 -2.89
N LEU A 92 -3.99 -5.46 -2.17
CA LEU A 92 -5.36 -5.06 -2.43
C LEU A 92 -5.41 -3.65 -3.01
N LEU A 93 -6.15 -3.49 -4.09
CA LEU A 93 -6.34 -2.22 -4.79
C LEU A 93 -7.77 -1.73 -4.59
N SER A 94 -7.91 -0.51 -4.06
CA SER A 94 -9.21 0.12 -3.84
C SER A 94 -10.03 0.15 -5.14
N SER A 95 -11.28 -0.32 -5.05
CA SER A 95 -12.28 -0.27 -6.11
C SER A 95 -13.18 0.97 -6.03
N LYS A 96 -13.04 1.77 -4.98
CA LYS A 96 -13.88 2.95 -4.72
C LYS A 96 -13.64 4.04 -5.76
N ALA A 97 -14.66 4.84 -6.06
CA ALA A 97 -14.55 5.94 -7.03
C ALA A 97 -13.64 7.09 -6.56
N ARG A 98 -13.57 7.33 -5.23
CA ARG A 98 -12.72 8.36 -4.63
C ARG A 98 -11.42 7.75 -4.11
N SER A 99 -10.35 8.54 -4.17
CA SER A 99 -9.05 8.17 -3.60
C SER A 99 -9.18 7.94 -2.10
N TYR A 100 -8.70 6.79 -1.63
CA TYR A 100 -8.46 6.51 -0.22
C TYR A 100 -7.23 7.29 0.25
N HIS A 101 -7.25 7.80 1.49
CA HIS A 101 -6.16 8.61 2.05
C HIS A 101 -5.72 8.20 3.46
N GLY A 102 -6.25 7.09 3.95
CA GLY A 102 -5.87 6.57 5.26
C GLY A 102 -4.45 6.00 5.26
N LYS A 103 -3.78 6.16 6.40
CA LYS A 103 -2.40 5.75 6.63
C LYS A 103 -2.40 5.01 7.95
N VAL A 104 -2.54 3.70 7.83
CA VAL A 104 -2.85 2.83 8.95
C VAL A 104 -2.01 1.58 8.82
N PHE A 105 -1.52 1.06 9.94
CA PHE A 105 -1.05 -0.32 10.00
C PHE A 105 -1.70 -1.04 11.17
N THR A 106 -1.83 -2.34 11.07
CA THR A 106 -2.31 -3.21 12.15
C THR A 106 -1.43 -4.42 12.31
N ILE A 107 -1.34 -4.93 13.54
CA ILE A 107 -0.55 -6.10 13.89
C ILE A 107 -1.34 -6.97 14.87
N ASP A 108 -1.42 -8.27 14.57
CA ASP A 108 -1.97 -9.35 15.41
C ASP A 108 -3.36 -9.08 16.01
N ASP A 109 -4.22 -8.37 15.29
CA ASP A 109 -5.58 -8.00 15.73
C ASP A 109 -5.65 -7.32 17.13
N LYS A 110 -4.57 -6.64 17.52
CA LYS A 110 -4.43 -6.05 18.86
C LYS A 110 -3.70 -4.72 18.87
N LEU A 111 -3.00 -4.37 17.79
CA LEU A 111 -2.27 -3.12 17.65
C LEU A 111 -2.73 -2.42 16.38
N ILE A 112 -3.00 -1.13 16.50
CA ILE A 112 -3.35 -0.25 15.37
C ILE A 112 -2.52 1.02 15.46
N GLY A 113 -1.87 1.36 14.36
CA GLY A 113 -1.15 2.62 14.19
C GLY A 113 -1.85 3.48 13.15
N VAL A 114 -2.15 4.73 13.47
CA VAL A 114 -2.79 5.70 12.55
C VAL A 114 -2.00 7.00 12.56
N GLY A 115 -1.80 7.62 11.41
CA GLY A 115 -1.11 8.91 11.36
C GLY A 115 -0.87 9.45 9.97
N SER A 116 0.30 10.05 9.77
CA SER A 116 0.66 10.77 8.55
C SER A 116 1.64 10.04 7.64
N PHE A 117 2.28 8.95 8.12
CA PHE A 117 3.30 8.21 7.37
C PHE A 117 2.68 7.40 6.22
N ASN A 118 3.01 7.74 4.97
CA ASN A 118 2.74 6.86 3.83
C ASN A 118 3.85 5.83 3.67
N TRP A 119 3.57 4.73 2.98
CA TRP A 119 4.62 3.81 2.53
C TRP A 119 5.36 4.35 1.29
N ASP A 120 6.01 5.51 1.45
CA ASP A 120 6.85 6.16 0.44
C ASP A 120 8.19 6.70 0.98
N MET A 121 9.13 6.96 0.06
CA MET A 121 10.45 7.50 0.38
C MET A 121 10.38 8.90 1.01
N ARG A 122 9.41 9.73 0.64
CA ARG A 122 9.32 11.10 1.14
C ARG A 122 8.95 11.13 2.63
N SER A 123 8.00 10.29 3.01
CA SER A 123 7.58 10.03 4.39
C SER A 123 8.71 9.40 5.18
N ALA A 124 9.51 8.50 4.58
CA ALA A 124 10.65 7.90 5.25
C ALA A 124 11.79 8.90 5.50
N TYR A 125 12.17 9.71 4.51
CA TYR A 125 13.46 10.41 4.52
C TYR A 125 13.39 11.93 4.59
N ILE A 126 12.21 12.55 4.45
CA ILE A 126 12.09 14.02 4.34
C ILE A 126 11.05 14.55 5.31
N ASN A 127 9.82 14.03 5.24
CA ASN A 127 8.70 14.59 6.00
C ASN A 127 8.86 14.39 7.51
N SER A 128 8.32 15.34 8.26
CA SER A 128 8.09 15.20 9.70
C SER A 128 6.80 14.41 9.91
N GLU A 129 6.91 13.09 9.94
CA GLU A 129 5.78 12.18 10.10
C GLU A 129 5.51 11.86 11.58
N VAL A 130 4.24 11.56 11.90
CA VAL A 130 3.82 11.06 13.20
C VAL A 130 2.79 9.95 13.05
N MET A 131 2.90 8.92 13.89
CA MET A 131 1.95 7.82 14.01
C MET A 131 1.56 7.64 15.48
N LEU A 132 0.26 7.65 15.74
CA LEU A 132 -0.31 7.24 17.02
C LEU A 132 -0.49 5.72 17.01
N VAL A 133 0.15 5.03 17.94
CA VAL A 133 0.08 3.57 18.06
C VAL A 133 -0.64 3.19 19.34
N GLU A 134 -1.73 2.45 19.19
CA GLU A 134 -2.54 1.96 20.31
C GLU A 134 -2.55 0.43 20.33
N ARG A 135 -2.48 -0.13 21.54
CA ARG A 135 -2.51 -1.58 21.76
C ARG A 135 -3.66 -1.93 22.69
N GLY A 136 -4.65 -2.64 22.16
CA GLY A 136 -5.81 -3.11 22.92
C GLY A 136 -6.81 -3.78 22.00
N ARG A 137 -7.34 -4.94 22.40
CA ARG A 137 -8.31 -5.70 21.59
C ARG A 137 -9.62 -4.92 21.41
N GLU A 138 -10.07 -4.23 22.44
CA GLU A 138 -11.30 -3.42 22.38
C GLU A 138 -11.17 -2.26 21.39
N PHE A 139 -10.10 -1.46 21.51
CA PHE A 139 -9.83 -0.37 20.57
C PHE A 139 -9.64 -0.88 19.14
N PHE A 140 -8.95 -2.01 18.97
CA PHE A 140 -8.80 -2.64 17.67
C PHE A 140 -10.16 -3.04 17.08
N ALA A 141 -10.97 -3.80 17.83
CA ALA A 141 -12.28 -4.25 17.38
C ALA A 141 -13.23 -3.09 17.03
N ALA A 142 -13.19 -2.00 17.79
CA ALA A 142 -13.98 -0.80 17.50
C ALA A 142 -13.56 -0.05 16.22
N ASN A 143 -12.37 -0.31 15.69
CA ASN A 143 -11.81 0.45 14.56
C ASN A 143 -11.51 -0.37 13.31
N VAL A 144 -11.27 -1.68 13.44
CA VAL A 144 -10.87 -2.55 12.32
C VAL A 144 -11.91 -2.59 11.20
N GLY A 145 -13.20 -2.50 11.53
CA GLY A 145 -14.29 -2.47 10.54
C GLY A 145 -14.18 -1.32 9.52
N LYS A 146 -13.45 -0.24 9.84
CA LYS A 146 -13.17 0.85 8.89
C LYS A 146 -12.22 0.42 7.78
N LEU A 147 -11.24 -0.43 8.09
CA LEU A 147 -10.31 -0.99 7.11
C LEU A 147 -11.03 -2.06 6.29
N ASP A 148 -11.79 -2.93 6.96
CA ASP A 148 -12.56 -4.02 6.32
C ASP A 148 -13.55 -3.47 5.28
N PHE A 149 -14.19 -2.33 5.55
CA PHE A 149 -15.07 -1.65 4.58
C PHE A 149 -14.39 -1.34 3.24
N TYR A 150 -13.11 -1.00 3.26
CA TYR A 150 -12.33 -0.70 2.05
C TYR A 150 -11.78 -1.96 1.40
N GLU A 151 -11.43 -2.98 2.19
CA GLU A 151 -10.90 -4.24 1.67
C GLU A 151 -11.98 -5.16 1.06
N ALA A 152 -13.21 -5.13 1.58
CA ALA A 152 -14.29 -6.07 1.23
C ALA A 152 -14.65 -6.10 -0.26
N ASP A 153 -14.44 -5.00 -0.97
CA ASP A 153 -14.66 -4.89 -2.42
C ASP A 153 -13.39 -4.54 -3.20
N ALA A 154 -12.22 -4.65 -2.57
CA ALA A 154 -10.95 -4.38 -3.20
C ALA A 154 -10.60 -5.44 -4.26
N TYR A 155 -9.75 -5.04 -5.20
CA TYR A 155 -9.18 -5.95 -6.19
C TYR A 155 -7.88 -6.53 -5.68
N GLN A 156 -7.78 -7.85 -5.62
CA GLN A 156 -6.51 -8.49 -5.33
C GLN A 156 -5.60 -8.47 -6.57
N LEU A 157 -4.37 -8.01 -6.39
CA LEU A 157 -3.34 -8.07 -7.40
C LEU A 157 -2.89 -9.54 -7.56
N GLN A 158 -3.31 -10.19 -8.65
CA GLN A 158 -2.91 -11.58 -8.89
C GLN A 158 -1.41 -11.75 -9.12
N ARG A 159 -0.86 -12.79 -8.48
CA ARG A 159 0.42 -13.42 -8.83
C ARG A 159 0.15 -14.36 -10.02
N GLN A 160 0.74 -14.09 -11.18
CA GLN A 160 0.74 -15.06 -12.28
C GLN A 160 2.18 -15.55 -12.49
N PRO A 161 2.39 -16.87 -12.68
CA PRO A 161 3.74 -17.43 -12.87
C PRO A 161 4.38 -16.94 -14.16
N ASP A 162 3.70 -16.99 -15.31
CA ASP A 162 4.30 -16.64 -16.61
C ASP A 162 3.23 -16.15 -17.60
N ALA A 163 3.64 -15.25 -18.50
CA ALA A 163 2.90 -14.63 -19.62
C ALA A 163 2.00 -13.41 -19.35
N GLY A 164 2.30 -12.31 -20.04
CA GLY A 164 1.31 -11.36 -20.59
C GLY A 164 0.28 -10.73 -19.64
N THR A 165 0.61 -9.55 -19.12
CA THR A 165 -0.22 -8.63 -18.32
C THR A 165 -1.75 -8.78 -18.46
N VAL A 166 -2.40 -9.31 -17.42
CA VAL A 166 -3.81 -9.01 -17.10
C VAL A 166 -3.90 -8.68 -15.60
N LEU A 167 -4.47 -7.53 -15.24
CA LEU A 167 -5.01 -7.33 -13.89
C LEU A 167 -6.38 -7.96 -13.86
N SER A 168 -6.44 -9.16 -13.30
CA SER A 168 -7.69 -9.79 -12.93
C SER A 168 -8.03 -9.30 -11.53
N ALA A 169 -9.02 -8.41 -11.48
CA ALA A 169 -9.87 -8.29 -10.31
C ALA A 169 -10.39 -9.70 -10.01
N VAL A 170 -9.96 -10.30 -8.91
CA VAL A 170 -10.54 -11.56 -8.45
C VAL A 170 -11.04 -11.30 -7.04
N LYS A 171 -12.34 -11.52 -6.85
CA LYS A 171 -13.01 -11.28 -5.57
C LYS A 171 -12.76 -12.41 -4.58
N ASP A 172 -12.31 -13.57 -5.05
CA ASP A 172 -11.89 -14.73 -4.25
C ASP A 172 -11.09 -15.67 -5.14
N ALA A 173 -10.01 -16.26 -4.63
CA ALA A 173 -9.23 -17.29 -5.33
C ALA A 173 -10.16 -18.43 -5.81
N GLY A 174 -10.63 -18.34 -7.06
CA GLY A 174 -11.48 -19.35 -7.71
C GLY A 174 -12.78 -18.84 -8.35
N ALA A 175 -13.26 -17.62 -8.07
CA ALA A 175 -14.52 -17.12 -8.63
C ALA A 175 -14.31 -15.94 -9.59
N ALA A 176 -14.71 -16.11 -10.85
CA ALA A 176 -14.75 -15.02 -11.83
C ALA A 176 -15.64 -13.87 -11.31
N VAL A 177 -15.13 -12.64 -11.32
CA VAL A 177 -15.87 -11.46 -10.87
C VAL A 177 -17.00 -11.17 -11.84
N LYS A 178 -18.26 -11.38 -11.43
CA LYS A 178 -19.45 -11.02 -12.21
C LYS A 178 -19.95 -9.62 -11.82
N GLY A 179 -20.51 -8.88 -12.77
CA GLY A 179 -21.19 -7.59 -12.53
C GLY A 179 -20.25 -6.37 -12.41
N ALA A 180 -20.55 -5.43 -11.51
CA ALA A 180 -19.85 -4.15 -11.34
C ALA A 180 -18.32 -4.29 -11.15
N GLY A 181 -17.87 -5.41 -10.57
CA GLY A 181 -16.44 -5.71 -10.41
C GLY A 181 -15.72 -6.01 -11.74
N ALA A 182 -16.39 -6.59 -12.75
CA ALA A 182 -15.82 -6.80 -14.09
C ALA A 182 -15.70 -5.49 -14.87
N GLN A 183 -16.68 -4.60 -14.72
CA GLN A 183 -16.64 -3.27 -15.34
C GLN A 183 -15.51 -2.41 -14.77
N ALA A 184 -15.28 -2.46 -13.46
CA ALA A 184 -14.19 -1.70 -12.86
C ALA A 184 -12.81 -2.36 -13.03
N ALA A 185 -12.72 -3.69 -13.17
CA ALA A 185 -11.52 -4.36 -13.69
C ALA A 185 -11.16 -3.88 -15.11
N ASN A 186 -12.16 -3.79 -15.99
CA ASN A 186 -12.00 -3.21 -17.32
C ASN A 186 -11.61 -1.73 -17.27
N ARG A 187 -12.12 -0.94 -16.30
CA ARG A 187 -11.68 0.45 -16.10
C ARG A 187 -10.26 0.57 -15.58
N ILE A 188 -9.82 -0.31 -14.68
CA ILE A 188 -8.43 -0.36 -14.21
C ILE A 188 -7.51 -0.74 -15.36
N ASN A 189 -7.82 -1.80 -16.10
CA ASN A 189 -7.08 -2.19 -17.28
C ASN A 189 -7.06 -1.03 -18.31
N HIS A 190 -8.21 -0.48 -18.68
CA HIS A 190 -8.32 0.63 -19.63
C HIS A 190 -7.60 1.90 -19.16
N ALA A 191 -7.65 2.27 -17.88
CA ALA A 191 -6.92 3.44 -17.37
C ALA A 191 -5.42 3.19 -17.36
N ILE A 192 -4.99 1.96 -17.05
CA ILE A 192 -3.59 1.58 -17.18
C ILE A 192 -3.17 1.68 -18.63
N TYR A 193 -3.92 1.14 -19.60
CA TYR A 193 -3.60 1.16 -21.04
C TYR A 193 -3.71 2.55 -21.68
N SER A 194 -4.75 3.32 -21.39
CA SER A 194 -4.99 4.63 -22.02
C SER A 194 -4.10 5.74 -21.47
N LYS A 195 -3.63 5.61 -20.22
CA LYS A 195 -2.69 6.55 -19.62
C LYS A 195 -1.25 6.03 -19.57
N THR A 196 -0.96 4.81 -20.04
CA THR A 196 0.38 4.21 -19.86
C THR A 196 1.43 5.06 -20.54
N ALA A 197 1.27 5.48 -21.79
CA ALA A 197 2.33 6.18 -22.51
C ALA A 197 2.72 7.50 -21.82
N LEU A 198 1.74 8.33 -21.48
CA LEU A 198 1.98 9.62 -20.83
C LEU A 198 2.43 9.48 -19.36
N LEU A 199 1.79 8.62 -18.56
CA LEU A 199 2.23 8.37 -17.18
C LEU A 199 3.60 7.71 -17.14
N THR A 200 3.89 6.79 -18.06
CA THR A 200 5.20 6.15 -18.14
C THR A 200 6.24 7.17 -18.55
N LEU A 201 5.97 8.08 -19.49
CA LEU A 201 6.91 9.14 -19.85
C LEU A 201 7.17 10.09 -18.66
N ILE A 202 6.10 10.59 -18.02
CA ILE A 202 6.21 11.50 -16.86
C ILE A 202 6.95 10.81 -15.73
N VAL A 203 6.52 9.60 -15.34
CA VAL A 203 7.13 8.91 -14.22
C VAL A 203 8.52 8.43 -14.56
N THR A 204 8.85 7.97 -15.77
CA THR A 204 10.23 7.56 -16.11
C THR A 204 11.18 8.76 -16.09
N THR A 205 10.74 9.91 -16.61
CA THR A 205 11.52 11.15 -16.59
C THR A 205 11.71 11.68 -15.16
N LEU A 206 10.65 11.62 -14.34
CA LEU A 206 10.68 12.09 -12.95
C LEU A 206 11.08 11.00 -11.95
N TYR A 207 11.31 9.76 -12.39
CA TYR A 207 11.60 8.60 -11.53
C TYR A 207 12.86 8.79 -10.69
N PRO A 208 13.94 9.42 -11.21
CA PRO A 208 15.11 9.76 -10.39
C PRO A 208 14.75 10.71 -9.25
N PHE A 209 13.72 11.54 -9.43
CA PHE A 209 13.23 12.53 -8.47
C PHE A 209 12.03 12.04 -7.66
N ARG A 210 11.69 10.75 -7.71
CA ARG A 210 10.50 10.19 -7.02
C ARG A 210 10.49 10.42 -5.51
N PHE A 211 11.65 10.69 -4.90
CA PHE A 211 11.76 11.04 -3.49
C PHE A 211 11.10 12.38 -3.13
N LEU A 212 10.78 13.22 -4.14
CA LEU A 212 10.06 14.49 -3.94
C LEU A 212 8.53 14.33 -3.91
N PHE A 213 7.99 13.16 -4.27
CA PHE A 213 6.56 12.96 -4.55
C PHE A 213 5.89 11.92 -3.66
#